data_AF-A0A923CC93-F1
#
_entry.id   AF-A0A923CC93-F1
#
_cell.length_a   1.000
_cell.length_b   1.000
_cell.length_c   1.000
_cell.angle_alpha   90.00
_cell.angle_beta   90.00
_cell.angle_gamma   90.00
#
_symmetry.space_group_name_H-M   'P 1'
#
loop_
_entity.id
_entity.type
_entity.pdbx_description
1 polymer ?
#
loop_
_entity_poly.entity_id
_entity_poly.type
_entity_poly.pdbx_seq_one_letter_code
_entity_poly.pdbx_strand_id
1 'polypeptide(L)'
;MTKAKKPARLRAPLRIGIAARIYAALGALTTLTIVASAVAWLSYDRISATVGEMVEHKMPSVELVLELAQVGTQSTALAPRFMNVQTVQQRARLTTELDAIEAKQFELIRAVGKIGGVDMKPVQKAVDDLSLRINDINDLTGTRLRNAAQMAATVEQLNKAREDFVKVVGGEADERQFNVVLGIESVKGQEGAGIDEALKAINDVEFPAFDLARKLEAQVNELIGLLREVGQIADQSLLGLARERLNAVVLRIEKDMAAADKIMPNKERSRVIDAVIALGEGPRGVVAMRQRDIETQDAINARVLDIDQAAATMRAEIDKLVTAARSGAVAANASTANLIEQSKIWLGAIGIGSLLIALVLAL
;
A
#
# COMPACT_ATOMS: atom_id res chain seq x y z
N MET A 1 101.88 11.34 76.16
CA MET A 1 101.91 10.29 75.12
C MET A 1 100.49 9.81 74.87
N THR A 2 100.15 9.72 73.60
CA THR A 2 98.85 9.50 72.95
C THR A 2 98.24 8.12 73.19
N LYS A 3 96.89 8.05 73.18
CA LYS A 3 95.99 6.99 72.61
C LYS A 3 94.65 7.01 73.37
N ALA A 4 93.46 6.82 72.79
CA ALA A 4 92.93 6.80 71.43
C ALA A 4 91.38 6.84 71.56
N LYS A 5 90.68 7.53 70.64
CA LYS A 5 89.21 7.60 70.56
C LYS A 5 88.59 6.21 70.37
N LYS A 6 87.51 5.90 71.11
CA LYS A 6 86.63 4.74 70.85
C LYS A 6 85.89 4.94 69.51
N PRO A 7 85.85 3.94 68.60
CA PRO A 7 85.12 4.06 67.35
C PRO A 7 83.62 3.80 67.53
N ALA A 8 82.82 4.46 66.69
CA ALA A 8 81.39 4.25 66.56
C ALA A 8 81.08 2.83 66.06
N ARG A 9 80.11 2.16 66.70
CA ARG A 9 79.61 0.85 66.25
C ARG A 9 78.83 1.02 64.95
N LEU A 10 79.40 0.55 63.83
CA LEU A 10 78.65 0.27 62.61
C LEU A 10 77.57 -0.79 62.91
N ARG A 11 76.31 -0.50 62.58
CA ARG A 11 75.22 -1.49 62.59
C ARG A 11 75.52 -2.53 61.51
N ALA A 12 75.68 -3.78 61.91
CA ALA A 12 75.81 -4.91 61.00
C ALA A 12 74.49 -5.16 60.25
N PRO A 13 74.51 -5.47 58.94
CA PRO A 13 73.31 -5.86 58.21
C PRO A 13 72.80 -7.20 58.75
N LEU A 14 71.48 -7.30 58.98
CA LEU A 14 70.82 -8.55 59.35
C LEU A 14 71.16 -9.65 58.35
N ARG A 15 71.95 -10.63 58.76
CA ARG A 15 72.22 -11.85 57.98
C ARG A 15 71.02 -12.77 58.07
N ILE A 16 70.07 -12.58 57.16
CA ILE A 16 68.93 -13.47 56.97
C ILE A 16 69.48 -14.83 56.50
N GLY A 17 69.20 -15.90 57.24
CA GLY A 17 69.63 -17.25 56.89
C GLY A 17 69.00 -17.73 55.58
N ILE A 18 69.73 -18.54 54.82
CA ILE A 18 69.33 -19.05 53.50
C ILE A 18 67.92 -19.68 53.53
N ALA A 19 67.58 -20.41 54.60
CA ALA A 19 66.26 -21.01 54.79
C ALA A 19 65.13 -19.95 54.87
N ALA A 20 65.33 -18.84 55.58
CA ALA A 20 64.34 -17.77 55.68
C ALA A 20 64.14 -17.04 54.34
N ARG A 21 65.20 -16.91 53.53
CA ARG A 21 65.11 -16.40 52.15
C ARG A 21 64.30 -17.33 51.24
N ILE A 22 64.54 -18.65 51.32
CA ILE A 22 63.79 -19.64 50.53
C ILE A 22 62.31 -19.65 50.91
N TYR A 23 61.97 -19.65 52.21
CA TYR A 23 60.57 -19.61 52.65
C TYR A 23 59.87 -18.29 52.31
N ALA A 24 60.57 -17.15 52.37
CA ALA A 24 60.02 -15.86 51.96
C ALA A 24 59.76 -15.81 50.44
N ALA A 25 60.67 -16.36 49.62
CA ALA A 25 60.50 -16.45 48.17
C ALA A 25 59.35 -17.38 47.79
N LEU A 26 59.23 -18.53 48.46
CA LEU A 26 58.11 -19.45 48.24
C LEU A 26 56.78 -18.81 48.67
N GLY A 27 56.75 -18.16 49.83
CA GLY A 27 55.58 -17.42 50.31
C GLY A 27 55.14 -16.33 49.35
N ALA A 28 56.07 -15.52 48.84
CA ALA A 28 55.78 -14.48 47.85
C ALA A 28 55.27 -15.05 46.52
N LEU A 29 55.84 -16.18 46.06
CA LEU A 29 55.41 -16.83 44.81
C LEU A 29 53.99 -17.38 44.95
N THR A 30 53.66 -17.99 46.09
CA THR A 30 52.31 -18.54 46.34
C THR A 30 51.25 -17.44 46.48
N THR A 31 51.50 -16.36 47.22
CA THR A 31 50.55 -15.23 47.31
C THR A 31 50.35 -14.56 45.96
N LEU A 32 51.41 -14.39 45.17
CA LEU A 32 51.31 -13.81 43.84
C LEU A 32 50.53 -14.71 42.88
N THR A 33 50.69 -16.03 42.98
CA THR A 33 49.90 -17.00 42.22
C THR A 33 48.41 -16.94 42.58
N ILE A 34 48.09 -16.79 43.88
CA ILE A 34 46.71 -16.64 44.36
C ILE A 34 46.09 -15.32 43.88
N VAL A 35 46.84 -14.21 43.97
CA VAL A 35 46.39 -12.90 43.47
C VAL A 35 46.19 -12.93 41.95
N ALA A 36 47.12 -13.53 41.20
CA ALA A 36 46.98 -13.71 39.75
C ALA A 36 45.74 -14.56 39.39
N SER A 37 45.48 -15.63 40.16
CA SER A 37 44.30 -16.47 39.96
C SER A 37 43.00 -15.73 40.28
N ALA A 38 42.96 -14.92 41.35
CA ALA A 38 41.79 -14.11 41.71
C ALA A 38 41.51 -13.01 40.68
N VAL A 39 42.54 -12.35 40.17
CA VAL A 39 42.42 -11.35 39.09
C VAL A 39 41.97 -12.00 37.79
N ALA A 40 42.49 -13.20 37.46
CA ALA A 40 42.03 -13.96 36.31
C ALA A 40 40.54 -14.32 36.43
N TRP A 41 40.07 -14.73 37.62
CA TRP A 41 38.67 -15.08 37.86
C TRP A 41 37.74 -13.85 37.74
N LEU A 42 38.08 -12.73 38.38
CA LEU A 42 37.29 -11.49 38.26
C LEU A 42 37.27 -10.93 36.82
N SER A 43 38.36 -11.11 36.08
CA SER A 43 38.44 -10.75 34.66
C SER A 43 37.57 -11.67 33.80
N TYR A 44 37.60 -12.98 34.07
CA TYR A 44 36.75 -13.96 33.37
C TYR A 44 35.26 -13.75 33.61
N ASP A 45 34.83 -13.45 34.85
CA ASP A 45 33.41 -13.19 35.15
C ASP A 45 32.91 -11.93 34.44
N ARG A 46 33.74 -10.88 34.36
CA ARG A 46 33.38 -9.65 33.64
C ARG A 46 33.38 -9.83 32.13
N ILE A 47 34.36 -10.56 31.57
CA ILE A 47 34.39 -10.90 30.15
C ILE A 47 33.21 -11.80 29.80
N SER A 48 32.87 -12.76 30.66
CA SER A 48 31.72 -13.65 30.46
C SER A 48 30.38 -12.90 30.52
N ALA A 49 30.25 -11.89 31.38
CA ALA A 49 29.07 -11.02 31.41
C ALA A 49 28.93 -10.17 30.13
N THR A 50 30.02 -9.58 29.63
CA THR A 50 29.99 -8.75 28.41
C THR A 50 29.82 -9.58 27.13
N VAL A 51 30.47 -10.76 27.04
CA VAL A 51 30.29 -11.70 25.93
C VAL A 51 28.88 -12.31 25.97
N GLY A 52 28.35 -12.60 27.16
CA GLY A 52 26.96 -13.01 27.36
C GLY A 52 25.97 -11.96 26.84
N GLU A 53 26.13 -10.69 27.20
CA GLU A 53 25.29 -9.60 26.69
C GLU A 53 25.38 -9.45 25.15
N MET A 54 26.55 -9.69 24.56
CA MET A 54 26.79 -9.59 23.11
C MET A 54 26.16 -10.76 22.32
N VAL A 55 26.33 -12.00 22.81
CA VAL A 55 25.86 -13.23 22.15
C VAL A 55 24.37 -13.49 22.41
N GLU A 56 23.88 -13.15 23.60
CA GLU A 56 22.53 -13.50 24.04
C GLU A 56 21.49 -12.41 23.71
N HIS A 57 21.90 -11.14 23.57
CA HIS A 57 20.97 -10.02 23.33
C HIS A 57 21.26 -9.19 22.06
N LYS A 58 22.54 -8.89 21.75
CA LYS A 58 22.85 -7.92 20.67
C LYS A 58 22.92 -8.53 19.27
N MET A 59 23.49 -9.72 19.07
CA MET A 59 23.49 -10.38 17.74
C MET A 59 22.09 -10.75 17.23
N PRO A 60 21.20 -11.38 18.03
CA PRO A 60 19.84 -11.70 17.58
C PRO A 60 19.03 -10.44 17.22
N SER A 61 19.31 -9.31 17.86
CA SER A 61 18.61 -8.05 17.57
C SER A 61 18.92 -7.51 16.16
N VAL A 62 20.15 -7.68 15.66
CA VAL A 62 20.53 -7.22 14.31
C VAL A 62 19.84 -8.08 13.25
N GLU A 63 19.76 -9.41 13.45
CA GLU A 63 19.09 -10.33 12.54
C GLU A 63 17.58 -10.03 12.43
N LEU A 64 16.89 -9.87 13.56
CA LEU A 64 15.46 -9.52 13.59
C LEU A 64 15.16 -8.17 12.93
N VAL A 65 16.05 -7.19 13.10
CA VAL A 65 15.89 -5.86 12.47
C VAL A 65 16.14 -5.93 10.96
N LEU A 66 17.09 -6.75 10.51
CA LEU A 66 17.31 -6.99 9.08
C LEU A 66 16.15 -7.76 8.45
N GLU A 67 15.59 -8.74 9.16
CA GLU A 67 14.38 -9.44 8.72
C GLU A 67 13.19 -8.47 8.63
N LEU A 68 13.02 -7.58 9.61
CA LEU A 68 12.01 -6.53 9.57
C LEU A 68 12.19 -5.61 8.36
N ALA A 69 13.43 -5.23 8.02
CA ALA A 69 13.73 -4.45 6.83
C ALA A 69 13.39 -5.18 5.53
N GLN A 70 13.66 -6.49 5.46
CA GLN A 70 13.32 -7.31 4.31
C GLN A 70 11.80 -7.42 4.13
N VAL A 71 11.05 -7.71 5.20
CA VAL A 71 9.59 -7.79 5.16
C VAL A 71 8.96 -6.41 4.89
N GLY A 72 9.55 -5.34 5.43
CA GLY A 72 9.20 -3.95 5.08
C GLY A 72 9.30 -3.69 3.57
N THR A 73 10.38 -4.14 2.94
CA THR A 73 10.56 -4.02 1.48
C THR A 73 9.49 -4.81 0.71
N GLN A 74 9.14 -6.02 1.17
CA GLN A 74 8.07 -6.82 0.56
C GLN A 74 6.71 -6.12 0.62
N SER A 75 6.35 -5.50 1.75
CA SER A 75 5.12 -4.72 1.89
C SER A 75 5.04 -3.59 0.86
N THR A 76 6.13 -2.85 0.68
CA THR A 76 6.17 -1.75 -0.31
C THR A 76 6.05 -2.24 -1.75
N ALA A 77 6.44 -3.48 -2.05
CA ALA A 77 6.32 -4.07 -3.38
C ALA A 77 4.88 -4.54 -3.70
N LEU A 78 4.00 -4.66 -2.69
CA LEU A 78 2.59 -5.03 -2.90
C LEU A 78 1.74 -3.87 -3.43
N ALA A 79 2.03 -2.64 -3.00
CA ALA A 79 1.25 -1.46 -3.39
C ALA A 79 1.04 -1.32 -4.91
N PRO A 80 2.08 -1.39 -5.77
CA PRO A 80 1.87 -1.31 -7.22
C PRO A 80 1.15 -2.53 -7.80
N ARG A 81 1.15 -3.68 -7.11
CA ARG A 81 0.43 -4.88 -7.56
C ARG A 81 -1.08 -4.70 -7.44
N PHE A 82 -1.57 -4.00 -6.42
CA PHE A 82 -3.00 -3.69 -6.28
C PHE A 82 -3.53 -2.84 -7.44
N MET A 83 -2.72 -1.90 -7.97
CA MET A 83 -3.11 -1.09 -9.13
C MET A 83 -3.37 -1.94 -10.38
N ASN A 84 -2.64 -3.04 -10.55
CA ASN A 84 -2.72 -3.92 -11.72
C ASN A 84 -3.78 -5.03 -11.59
N VAL A 85 -4.54 -5.06 -10.49
CA VAL A 85 -5.59 -6.06 -10.27
C VAL A 85 -6.74 -5.87 -11.26
N GLN A 86 -7.07 -6.94 -11.97
CA GLN A 86 -8.17 -6.98 -12.94
C GLN A 86 -9.36 -7.82 -12.46
N THR A 87 -9.17 -8.65 -11.43
CA THR A 87 -10.23 -9.56 -10.95
C THR A 87 -10.36 -9.58 -9.43
N VAL A 88 -11.56 -9.92 -8.95
CA VAL A 88 -11.84 -10.09 -7.51
C VAL A 88 -10.98 -11.20 -6.90
N GLN A 89 -10.69 -12.25 -7.66
CA GLN A 89 -9.81 -13.35 -7.21
C GLN A 89 -8.36 -12.89 -7.04
N GLN A 90 -7.85 -12.09 -7.98
CA GLN A 90 -6.51 -11.50 -7.86
C GLN A 90 -6.42 -10.56 -6.65
N ARG A 91 -7.46 -9.73 -6.44
CA ARG A 91 -7.57 -8.87 -5.25
C ARG A 91 -7.48 -9.68 -3.97
N ALA A 92 -8.31 -10.72 -3.83
CA ALA A 92 -8.37 -11.55 -2.63
C ALA A 92 -7.01 -12.20 -2.31
N ARG A 93 -6.31 -12.73 -3.34
CA ARG A 93 -4.97 -13.30 -3.16
C ARG A 93 -3.95 -12.27 -2.65
N LEU A 94 -3.97 -11.06 -3.20
CA LEU A 94 -3.08 -9.97 -2.76
C LEU A 94 -3.42 -9.49 -1.35
N THR A 95 -4.71 -9.42 -0.99
CA THR A 95 -5.12 -9.11 0.39
C THR A 95 -4.59 -10.14 1.37
N THR A 96 -4.72 -11.44 1.07
CA THR A 96 -4.15 -12.50 1.92
C THR A 96 -2.62 -12.41 2.03
N GLU A 97 -1.93 -12.02 0.95
CA GLU A 97 -0.47 -11.80 0.98
C GLU A 97 -0.10 -10.60 1.84
N LEU A 98 -0.88 -9.52 1.78
CA LEU A 98 -0.73 -8.34 2.64
C LEU A 98 -0.93 -8.71 4.11
N ASP A 99 -2.02 -9.40 4.45
CA ASP A 99 -2.33 -9.82 5.83
C ASP A 99 -1.19 -10.64 6.45
N ALA A 100 -0.60 -11.55 5.65
CA ALA A 100 0.52 -12.38 6.08
C ALA A 100 1.79 -11.54 6.34
N ILE A 101 2.08 -10.56 5.48
CA ILE A 101 3.21 -9.64 5.64
C ILE A 101 3.01 -8.75 6.88
N GLU A 102 1.82 -8.19 7.06
CA GLU A 102 1.49 -7.36 8.22
C GLU A 102 1.64 -8.13 9.53
N ALA A 103 1.07 -9.34 9.60
CA ALA A 103 1.21 -10.21 10.77
C ALA A 103 2.69 -10.46 11.12
N LYS A 104 3.51 -10.77 10.10
CA LYS A 104 4.96 -10.98 10.27
C LYS A 104 5.69 -9.71 10.74
N GLN A 105 5.34 -8.53 10.22
CA GLN A 105 5.90 -7.25 10.67
C GLN A 105 5.57 -6.97 12.14
N PHE A 106 4.33 -7.19 12.56
CA PHE A 106 3.92 -7.01 13.96
C PHE A 106 4.66 -7.97 14.91
N GLU A 107 4.85 -9.22 14.51
CA GLU A 107 5.63 -10.19 15.28
C GLU A 107 7.10 -9.76 15.43
N LEU A 108 7.72 -9.31 14.34
CA LEU A 108 9.10 -8.84 14.34
C LEU A 108 9.27 -7.57 15.19
N ILE A 109 8.39 -6.57 15.05
CA ILE A 109 8.41 -5.36 15.89
C ILE A 109 8.34 -5.72 17.37
N ARG A 110 7.46 -6.65 17.75
CA ARG A 110 7.32 -7.13 19.13
C ARG A 110 8.58 -7.86 19.60
N ALA A 111 9.18 -8.69 18.75
CA ALA A 111 10.41 -9.42 19.06
C ALA A 111 11.59 -8.48 19.29
N VAL A 112 11.80 -7.50 18.39
CA VAL A 112 12.87 -6.50 18.52
C VAL A 112 12.66 -5.64 19.77
N GLY A 113 11.41 -5.22 20.05
CA GLY A 113 11.08 -4.43 21.25
C GLY A 113 11.41 -5.14 22.57
N LYS A 114 11.27 -6.47 22.64
CA LYS A 114 11.60 -7.26 23.84
C LYS A 114 13.11 -7.39 24.09
N ILE A 115 13.90 -7.48 23.03
CA ILE A 115 15.34 -7.81 23.11
C ILE A 115 16.19 -6.53 23.11
N GLY A 116 15.80 -5.52 22.33
CA GLY A 116 16.63 -4.35 22.03
C GLY A 116 16.59 -3.23 23.06
N GLY A 117 15.53 -3.13 23.88
CA GLY A 117 15.31 -1.97 24.76
C GLY A 117 15.17 -0.63 24.01
N VAL A 118 14.93 -0.69 22.68
CA VAL A 118 14.79 0.47 21.79
C VAL A 118 13.31 0.84 21.66
N ASP A 119 13.00 2.13 21.58
CA ASP A 119 11.63 2.61 21.35
C ASP A 119 11.15 2.21 19.94
N MET A 120 10.23 1.25 19.88
CA MET A 120 9.63 0.75 18.63
C MET A 120 8.46 1.60 18.15
N LYS A 121 7.98 2.59 18.93
CA LYS A 121 6.80 3.37 18.57
C LYS A 121 6.91 4.08 17.22
N PRO A 122 8.06 4.67 16.82
CA PRO A 122 8.18 5.31 15.51
C PRO A 122 8.07 4.31 14.36
N VAL A 123 8.70 3.13 14.49
CA VAL A 123 8.67 2.07 13.49
C VAL A 123 7.28 1.46 13.38
N GLN A 124 6.64 1.18 14.52
CA GLN A 124 5.26 0.69 14.56
C GLN A 124 4.31 1.67 13.88
N LYS A 125 4.40 2.96 14.22
CA LYS A 125 3.57 4.00 13.60
C LYS A 125 3.78 4.07 12.08
N ALA A 126 5.03 3.94 11.61
CA ALA A 126 5.33 3.98 10.18
C ALA A 126 4.81 2.74 9.42
N VAL A 127 4.86 1.56 10.04
CA VAL A 127 4.26 0.33 9.51
C VAL A 127 2.74 0.45 9.47
N ASP A 128 2.12 0.90 10.56
CA ASP A 128 0.66 1.11 10.65
C ASP A 128 0.17 2.11 9.58
N ASP A 129 0.89 3.23 9.37
CA ASP A 129 0.56 4.22 8.34
C ASP A 129 0.67 3.66 6.93
N LEU A 130 1.72 2.87 6.64
CA LEU A 130 1.87 2.21 5.34
C LEU A 130 0.74 1.20 5.10
N SER A 131 0.44 0.35 6.08
CA SER A 131 -0.65 -0.63 6.03
C SER A 131 -2.00 0.03 5.79
N LEU A 132 -2.29 1.13 6.49
CA LEU A 132 -3.52 1.90 6.28
C LEU A 132 -3.62 2.39 4.84
N ARG A 133 -2.55 2.95 4.27
CA ARG A 133 -2.56 3.46 2.89
C ARG A 133 -2.64 2.36 1.84
N ILE A 134 -2.02 1.20 2.07
CA ILE A 134 -2.18 0.04 1.18
C ILE A 134 -3.61 -0.48 1.22
N ASN A 135 -4.23 -0.52 2.41
CA ASN A 135 -5.63 -0.91 2.57
C ASN A 135 -6.60 0.07 1.88
N ASP A 136 -6.35 1.38 1.94
CA ASP A 136 -7.11 2.37 1.18
C ASP A 136 -7.08 2.09 -0.34
N ILE A 137 -5.90 1.76 -0.89
CA ILE A 137 -5.79 1.36 -2.31
C ILE A 137 -6.52 0.04 -2.57
N ASN A 138 -6.45 -0.93 -1.67
CA ASN A 138 -7.17 -2.19 -1.80
C ASN A 138 -8.69 -1.96 -1.88
N ASP A 139 -9.23 -1.04 -1.08
CA ASP A 139 -10.64 -0.69 -1.08
C ASP A 139 -11.07 0.09 -2.33
N LEU A 140 -10.26 1.06 -2.77
CA LEU A 140 -10.47 1.76 -4.03
C LEU A 140 -10.40 0.79 -5.22
N THR A 141 -9.48 -0.17 -5.20
CA THR A 141 -9.40 -1.24 -6.21
C THR A 141 -10.67 -2.09 -6.20
N GLY A 142 -11.20 -2.44 -5.03
CA GLY A 142 -12.48 -3.12 -4.90
C GLY A 142 -13.65 -2.31 -5.47
N THR A 143 -13.64 -0.99 -5.27
CA THR A 143 -14.63 -0.07 -5.85
C THR A 143 -14.51 0.01 -7.36
N ARG A 144 -13.29 0.13 -7.91
CA ARG A 144 -13.02 0.09 -9.35
C ARG A 144 -13.56 -1.17 -10.01
N LEU A 145 -13.28 -2.34 -9.41
CA LEU A 145 -13.79 -3.63 -9.94
C LEU A 145 -15.32 -3.70 -9.93
N ARG A 146 -15.96 -3.19 -8.86
CA ARG A 146 -17.43 -3.12 -8.79
C ARG A 146 -18.00 -2.17 -9.84
N ASN A 147 -17.41 -0.99 -10.01
CA ASN A 147 -17.82 -0.02 -11.03
C ASN A 147 -17.70 -0.62 -12.44
N ALA A 148 -16.60 -1.32 -12.73
CA ALA A 148 -16.40 -2.01 -14.01
C ALA A 148 -17.45 -3.11 -14.25
N ALA A 149 -17.73 -3.95 -13.25
CA ALA A 149 -18.74 -4.99 -13.35
C ALA A 149 -20.16 -4.41 -13.57
N GLN A 150 -20.49 -3.34 -12.83
CA GLN A 150 -21.75 -2.63 -13.04
C GLN A 150 -21.80 -2.04 -14.45
N MET A 151 -20.72 -1.42 -14.94
CA MET A 151 -20.70 -0.78 -16.26
C MET A 151 -20.96 -1.80 -17.36
N ALA A 152 -20.31 -2.97 -17.28
CA ALA A 152 -20.57 -4.07 -18.19
C ALA A 152 -22.05 -4.50 -18.19
N ALA A 153 -22.67 -4.58 -17.01
CA ALA A 153 -24.09 -4.90 -16.88
C ALA A 153 -25.00 -3.81 -17.47
N THR A 154 -24.68 -2.53 -17.28
CA THR A 154 -25.44 -1.41 -17.86
C THR A 154 -25.33 -1.37 -19.38
N VAL A 155 -24.16 -1.65 -19.95
CA VAL A 155 -23.97 -1.76 -21.41
C VAL A 155 -24.78 -2.91 -21.99
N GLU A 156 -24.84 -4.04 -21.30
CA GLU A 156 -25.69 -5.16 -21.71
C GLU A 156 -27.19 -4.80 -21.66
N GLN A 157 -27.62 -4.07 -20.63
CA GLN A 157 -28.99 -3.54 -20.55
C GLN A 157 -29.27 -2.55 -21.68
N LEU A 158 -28.30 -1.71 -22.07
CA LEU A 158 -28.42 -0.78 -23.18
C LEU A 158 -28.59 -1.50 -24.52
N ASN A 159 -27.89 -2.61 -24.74
CA ASN A 159 -28.08 -3.43 -25.94
C ASN A 159 -29.49 -4.02 -26.00
N LYS A 160 -30.01 -4.53 -24.88
CA LYS A 160 -31.39 -5.05 -24.80
C LYS A 160 -32.43 -3.95 -25.02
N ALA A 161 -32.26 -2.81 -24.37
CA ALA A 161 -33.15 -1.65 -24.55
C ALA A 161 -33.16 -1.18 -26.02
N ARG A 162 -32.00 -1.19 -26.68
CA ARG A 162 -31.90 -0.90 -28.12
C ARG A 162 -32.66 -1.91 -28.97
N GLU A 163 -32.54 -3.20 -28.70
CA GLU A 163 -33.26 -4.24 -29.44
C GLU A 163 -34.78 -4.08 -29.31
N ASP A 164 -35.25 -3.83 -28.08
CA ASP A 164 -36.67 -3.60 -27.82
C ASP A 164 -37.16 -2.31 -28.49
N PHE A 165 -36.35 -1.24 -28.44
CA PHE A 165 -36.60 0.01 -29.14
C PHE A 165 -36.76 -0.19 -30.65
N VAL A 166 -35.82 -0.88 -31.29
CA VAL A 166 -35.84 -1.11 -32.74
C VAL A 166 -37.07 -1.94 -33.13
N LYS A 167 -37.45 -2.95 -32.35
CA LYS A 167 -38.65 -3.76 -32.61
C LYS A 167 -39.93 -2.93 -32.56
N VAL A 168 -40.06 -2.05 -31.57
CA VAL A 168 -41.28 -1.28 -31.36
C VAL A 168 -41.35 -0.08 -32.31
N VAL A 169 -40.33 0.78 -32.30
CA VAL A 169 -40.35 2.04 -33.06
C VAL A 169 -40.03 1.82 -34.54
N GLY A 170 -39.14 0.87 -34.86
CA GLY A 170 -38.90 0.47 -36.24
C GLY A 170 -40.13 -0.21 -36.85
N GLY A 171 -40.77 -1.11 -36.10
CA GLY A 171 -42.03 -1.73 -36.52
C GLY A 171 -43.16 -0.71 -36.71
N GLU A 172 -43.27 0.28 -35.83
CA GLU A 172 -44.20 1.40 -35.98
C GLU A 172 -43.88 2.21 -37.24
N ALA A 173 -42.62 2.56 -37.49
CA ALA A 173 -42.22 3.31 -38.68
C ALA A 173 -42.55 2.55 -39.98
N ASP A 174 -42.28 1.24 -40.03
CA ASP A 174 -42.60 0.38 -41.17
C ASP A 174 -44.12 0.28 -41.41
N GLU A 175 -44.91 0.12 -40.35
CA GLU A 175 -46.38 0.11 -40.41
C GLU A 175 -46.92 1.44 -40.94
N ARG A 176 -46.39 2.57 -40.46
CA ARG A 176 -46.80 3.90 -40.92
C ARG A 176 -46.41 4.15 -42.36
N GLN A 177 -45.22 3.72 -42.78
CA GLN A 177 -44.81 3.80 -44.17
C GLN A 177 -45.78 3.02 -45.06
N PHE A 178 -46.16 1.82 -44.65
CA PHE A 178 -47.13 1.00 -45.37
C PHE A 178 -48.51 1.69 -45.47
N ASN A 179 -49.00 2.27 -44.37
CA ASN A 179 -50.27 3.00 -44.35
C ASN A 179 -50.24 4.26 -45.22
N VAL A 180 -49.12 4.98 -45.29
CA VAL A 180 -48.95 6.11 -46.23
C VAL A 180 -49.06 5.63 -47.67
N VAL A 181 -48.38 4.53 -48.04
CA VAL A 181 -48.43 3.97 -49.39
C VAL A 181 -49.84 3.49 -49.75
N LEU A 182 -50.48 2.72 -48.86
CA LEU A 182 -51.87 2.28 -49.03
C LEU A 182 -52.85 3.44 -49.13
N GLY A 183 -52.67 4.48 -48.31
CA GLY A 183 -53.45 5.70 -48.35
C GLY A 183 -53.37 6.34 -49.73
N ILE A 184 -52.15 6.53 -50.26
CA ILE A 184 -51.93 7.11 -51.60
C ILE A 184 -52.56 6.23 -52.69
N GLU A 185 -52.47 4.90 -52.57
CA GLU A 185 -53.13 3.99 -53.50
C GLU A 185 -54.65 4.05 -53.42
N SER A 186 -55.22 4.19 -52.22
CA SER A 186 -56.67 4.24 -51.99
C SER A 186 -57.35 5.47 -52.60
N VAL A 187 -56.58 6.54 -52.85
CA VAL A 187 -57.05 7.73 -53.59
C VAL A 187 -57.37 7.38 -55.05
N LYS A 188 -56.73 6.35 -55.63
CA LYS A 188 -57.00 5.92 -57.01
C LYS A 188 -58.41 5.35 -57.11
N GLY A 189 -59.28 6.03 -57.86
CA GLY A 189 -60.65 5.61 -58.10
C GLY A 189 -61.68 6.16 -57.11
N GLN A 190 -61.26 7.02 -56.17
CA GLN A 190 -62.19 7.86 -55.42
C GLN A 190 -62.49 9.15 -56.20
N GLU A 191 -63.67 9.74 -55.96
CA GLU A 191 -64.11 11.00 -56.54
C GLU A 191 -64.73 11.91 -55.46
N GLY A 192 -64.63 13.22 -55.65
CA GLY A 192 -65.24 14.22 -54.77
C GLY A 192 -64.73 14.15 -53.32
N ALA A 193 -65.66 14.16 -52.35
CA ALA A 193 -65.35 14.25 -50.92
C ALA A 193 -64.48 13.10 -50.37
N GLY A 194 -64.51 11.92 -51.00
CA GLY A 194 -63.68 10.78 -50.58
C GLY A 194 -62.19 11.05 -50.76
N ILE A 195 -61.80 11.69 -51.89
CA ILE A 195 -60.41 12.08 -52.14
C ILE A 195 -59.91 13.04 -51.06
N ASP A 196 -60.71 14.05 -50.71
CA ASP A 196 -60.33 15.06 -49.72
C ASP A 196 -60.15 14.44 -48.33
N GLU A 197 -61.02 13.50 -47.94
CA GLU A 197 -60.89 12.76 -46.67
C GLU A 197 -59.65 11.86 -46.65
N ALA A 198 -59.38 11.12 -47.72
CA ALA A 198 -58.20 10.24 -47.82
C ALA A 198 -56.90 11.05 -47.79
N LEU A 199 -56.83 12.15 -48.56
CA LEU A 199 -55.66 13.04 -48.55
C LEU A 199 -55.45 13.71 -47.19
N LYS A 200 -56.53 14.11 -46.52
CA LYS A 200 -56.46 14.69 -45.18
C LYS A 200 -55.94 13.68 -44.15
N ALA A 201 -56.39 12.42 -44.19
CA ALA A 201 -55.89 11.38 -43.29
C ALA A 201 -54.39 11.12 -43.49
N ILE A 202 -53.93 11.05 -44.74
CA ILE A 202 -52.51 10.89 -45.07
C ILE A 202 -51.70 12.08 -44.56
N ASN A 203 -52.16 13.30 -44.83
CA ASN A 203 -51.43 14.53 -44.52
C ASN A 203 -51.41 14.86 -43.02
N ASP A 204 -52.52 14.64 -42.31
CA ASP A 204 -52.67 15.08 -40.92
C ASP A 204 -52.26 13.99 -39.92
N VAL A 205 -52.25 12.72 -40.33
CA VAL A 205 -51.98 11.58 -39.44
C VAL A 205 -50.80 10.73 -39.90
N GLU A 206 -50.93 10.04 -41.04
CA GLU A 206 -49.97 8.97 -41.39
C GLU A 206 -48.58 9.51 -41.75
N PHE A 207 -48.49 10.60 -42.54
CA PHE A 207 -47.20 11.19 -42.90
C PHE A 207 -46.49 11.83 -41.69
N PRO A 208 -47.14 12.67 -40.86
CA PRO A 208 -46.53 13.18 -39.63
C PRO A 208 -46.12 12.08 -38.64
N ALA A 209 -46.93 11.03 -38.49
CA ALA A 209 -46.59 9.90 -37.61
C ALA A 209 -45.37 9.14 -38.11
N PHE A 210 -45.28 8.88 -39.43
CA PHE A 210 -44.10 8.28 -40.06
C PHE A 210 -42.84 9.13 -39.88
N ASP A 211 -42.91 10.43 -40.17
CA ASP A 211 -41.77 11.35 -40.03
C ASP A 211 -41.26 11.40 -38.58
N LEU A 212 -42.17 11.49 -37.61
CA LEU A 212 -41.81 11.48 -36.19
C LEU A 212 -41.22 10.15 -35.74
N ALA A 213 -41.76 9.01 -36.19
CA ALA A 213 -41.20 7.70 -35.86
C ALA A 213 -39.75 7.57 -36.37
N ARG A 214 -39.49 7.98 -37.62
CA ARG A 214 -38.13 8.00 -38.22
C ARG A 214 -37.20 8.96 -37.50
N LYS A 215 -37.70 10.13 -37.12
CA LYS A 215 -36.93 11.13 -36.37
C LYS A 215 -36.54 10.63 -34.98
N LEU A 216 -37.48 10.00 -34.26
CA LEU A 216 -37.21 9.36 -32.97
C LEU A 216 -36.20 8.22 -33.12
N GLU A 217 -36.29 7.41 -34.18
CA GLU A 217 -35.30 6.38 -34.50
C GLU A 217 -33.88 6.95 -34.64
N ALA A 218 -33.73 8.03 -35.40
CA ALA A 218 -32.43 8.68 -35.56
C ALA A 218 -31.88 9.23 -34.23
N GLN A 219 -32.73 9.92 -33.45
CA GLN A 219 -32.33 10.55 -32.20
C GLN A 219 -31.99 9.57 -31.09
N VAL A 220 -32.74 8.47 -30.96
CA VAL A 220 -32.46 7.43 -29.98
C VAL A 220 -31.20 6.66 -30.36
N ASN A 221 -30.96 6.42 -31.65
CA ASN A 221 -29.68 5.86 -32.10
C ASN A 221 -28.49 6.81 -31.81
N GLU A 222 -28.67 8.13 -31.98
CA GLU A 222 -27.68 9.13 -31.57
C GLU A 222 -27.42 9.08 -30.06
N LEU A 223 -28.49 9.02 -29.24
CA LEU A 223 -28.40 8.87 -27.79
C LEU A 223 -27.60 7.62 -27.41
N ILE A 224 -27.90 6.46 -28.01
CA ILE A 224 -27.17 5.20 -27.76
C ILE A 224 -25.70 5.34 -28.15
N GLY A 225 -25.40 6.02 -29.27
CA GLY A 225 -24.03 6.32 -29.69
C GLY A 225 -23.30 7.16 -28.65
N LEU A 226 -23.90 8.25 -28.19
CA LEU A 226 -23.35 9.12 -27.13
C LEU A 226 -23.16 8.37 -25.81
N LEU A 227 -24.08 7.49 -25.42
CA LEU A 227 -23.94 6.66 -24.22
C LEU A 227 -22.72 5.74 -24.30
N ARG A 228 -22.48 5.13 -25.46
CA ARG A 228 -21.29 4.30 -25.69
C ARG A 228 -20.01 5.14 -25.65
N GLU A 229 -20.03 6.34 -26.22
CA GLU A 229 -18.91 7.30 -26.16
C GLU A 229 -18.61 7.68 -24.71
N VAL A 230 -19.63 8.08 -23.93
CA VAL A 230 -19.51 8.42 -22.49
C VAL A 230 -18.85 7.29 -21.71
N GLY A 231 -19.21 6.04 -22.00
CA GLY A 231 -18.61 4.87 -21.35
C GLY A 231 -17.09 4.76 -21.50
N GLN A 232 -16.49 5.47 -22.45
CA GLN A 232 -15.05 5.44 -22.76
C GLN A 232 -14.29 6.72 -22.35
N ILE A 233 -14.97 7.77 -21.90
CA ILE A 233 -14.33 9.07 -21.62
C ILE A 233 -13.45 9.01 -20.38
N ALA A 234 -12.13 9.18 -20.52
CA ALA A 234 -11.22 9.19 -19.37
C ALA A 234 -11.17 10.53 -18.61
N ASP A 235 -11.59 11.62 -19.24
CA ASP A 235 -11.37 12.98 -18.74
C ASP A 235 -12.66 13.63 -18.20
N GLN A 236 -12.55 14.27 -17.04
CA GLN A 236 -13.66 14.89 -16.33
C GLN A 236 -14.30 16.05 -17.10
N SER A 237 -13.51 16.85 -17.82
CA SER A 237 -14.00 17.99 -18.61
C SER A 237 -14.74 17.52 -19.87
N LEU A 238 -14.20 16.50 -20.54
CA LEU A 238 -14.86 15.86 -21.67
C LEU A 238 -16.17 15.17 -21.26
N LEU A 239 -16.22 14.59 -20.06
CA LEU A 239 -17.44 14.01 -19.51
C LEU A 239 -18.51 15.08 -19.27
N GLY A 240 -18.13 16.26 -18.80
CA GLY A 240 -19.02 17.42 -18.68
C GLY A 240 -19.64 17.82 -20.02
N LEU A 241 -18.83 17.95 -21.06
CA LEU A 241 -19.31 18.27 -22.41
C LEU A 241 -20.24 17.19 -22.97
N ALA A 242 -19.90 15.92 -22.79
CA ALA A 242 -20.74 14.80 -23.25
C ALA A 242 -22.09 14.77 -22.52
N ARG A 243 -22.12 15.10 -21.23
CA ARG A 243 -23.35 15.22 -20.44
C ARG A 243 -24.27 16.32 -20.98
N GLU A 244 -23.74 17.49 -21.32
CA GLU A 244 -24.52 18.57 -21.92
C GLU A 244 -25.13 18.16 -23.27
N ARG A 245 -24.34 17.50 -24.13
CA ARG A 245 -24.83 16.97 -25.41
C ARG A 245 -25.93 15.93 -25.22
N LEU A 246 -25.75 15.00 -24.29
CA LEU A 246 -26.73 13.97 -23.97
C LEU A 246 -28.05 14.59 -23.52
N ASN A 247 -28.00 15.55 -22.59
CA ASN A 247 -29.19 16.26 -22.11
C ASN A 247 -29.93 16.97 -23.26
N ALA A 248 -29.20 17.59 -24.19
CA ALA A 248 -29.81 18.24 -25.35
C ALA A 248 -30.52 17.25 -26.28
N VAL A 249 -29.96 16.05 -26.47
CA VAL A 249 -30.60 14.97 -27.25
C VAL A 249 -31.84 14.44 -26.54
N VAL A 250 -31.77 14.21 -25.22
CA VAL A 250 -32.91 13.75 -24.40
C VAL A 250 -34.07 14.74 -24.49
N LEU A 251 -33.83 16.03 -24.27
CA LEU A 251 -34.86 17.08 -24.38
C LEU A 251 -35.52 17.11 -25.76
N ARG A 252 -34.74 16.85 -26.82
CA ARG A 252 -35.26 16.78 -28.19
C ARG A 252 -36.14 15.55 -28.40
N ILE A 253 -35.72 14.39 -27.88
CA ILE A 253 -36.51 13.15 -27.90
C ILE A 253 -37.82 13.36 -27.16
N GLU A 254 -37.80 13.88 -25.94
CA GLU A 254 -39.01 14.13 -25.13
C GLU A 254 -40.01 15.04 -25.85
N LYS A 255 -39.51 16.11 -26.49
CA LYS A 255 -40.34 17.02 -27.29
C LYS A 255 -40.99 16.31 -28.48
N ASP A 256 -40.24 15.51 -29.22
CA ASP A 256 -40.74 14.81 -30.40
C ASP A 256 -41.66 13.63 -30.01
N MET A 257 -41.41 12.97 -28.87
CA MET A 257 -42.34 12.00 -28.29
C MET A 257 -43.69 12.64 -27.92
N ALA A 258 -43.66 13.80 -27.26
CA ALA A 258 -44.88 14.52 -26.91
C ALA A 258 -45.66 15.01 -28.15
N ALA A 259 -44.97 15.31 -29.25
CA ALA A 259 -45.61 15.59 -30.53
C ALA A 259 -46.24 14.33 -31.13
N ALA A 260 -45.52 13.20 -31.11
CA ALA A 260 -46.02 11.93 -31.63
C ALA A 260 -47.26 11.43 -30.85
N ASP A 261 -47.26 11.57 -29.52
CA ASP A 261 -48.39 11.18 -28.68
C ASP A 261 -49.66 12.01 -28.94
N LYS A 262 -49.53 13.26 -29.39
CA LYS A 262 -50.69 14.08 -29.77
C LYS A 262 -51.35 13.62 -31.07
N ILE A 263 -50.57 13.00 -31.96
CA ILE A 263 -51.05 12.49 -33.24
C ILE A 263 -51.62 11.09 -33.05
N MET A 264 -50.82 10.21 -32.44
CA MET A 264 -51.10 8.79 -32.28
C MET A 264 -50.45 8.32 -30.97
N PRO A 265 -51.20 8.23 -29.86
CA PRO A 265 -50.69 7.75 -28.58
C PRO A 265 -50.16 6.32 -28.69
N ASN A 266 -48.93 6.08 -28.23
CA ASN A 266 -48.36 4.74 -28.18
C ASN A 266 -47.57 4.55 -26.88
N LYS A 267 -48.16 3.86 -25.89
CA LYS A 267 -47.54 3.61 -24.59
C LYS A 267 -46.29 2.75 -24.68
N GLU A 268 -46.24 1.81 -25.64
CA GLU A 268 -45.08 0.96 -25.82
C GLU A 268 -43.88 1.74 -26.37
N ARG A 269 -44.12 2.66 -27.31
CA ARG A 269 -43.09 3.60 -27.80
C ARG A 269 -42.49 4.41 -26.66
N SER A 270 -43.32 5.05 -25.83
CA SER A 270 -42.83 5.82 -24.68
C SER A 270 -42.02 4.93 -23.73
N ARG A 271 -42.54 3.73 -23.40
CA ARG A 271 -41.86 2.77 -22.51
C ARG A 271 -40.46 2.38 -22.99
N VAL A 272 -40.29 2.06 -24.28
CA VAL A 272 -38.97 1.63 -24.80
C VAL A 272 -37.99 2.78 -24.92
N ILE A 273 -38.46 3.99 -25.24
CA ILE A 273 -37.60 5.19 -25.32
C ILE A 273 -37.15 5.60 -23.91
N ASP A 274 -38.08 5.65 -22.96
CA ASP A 274 -37.78 5.97 -21.56
C ASP A 274 -36.79 4.96 -20.96
N ALA A 275 -36.86 3.69 -21.35
CA ALA A 275 -35.90 2.67 -20.93
C ALA A 275 -34.46 2.98 -21.40
N VAL A 276 -34.29 3.53 -22.61
CA VAL A 276 -32.97 3.96 -23.12
C VAL A 276 -32.49 5.22 -22.38
N ILE A 277 -33.36 6.21 -22.19
CA ILE A 277 -33.04 7.45 -21.45
C ILE A 277 -32.61 7.14 -20.02
N ALA A 278 -33.34 6.27 -19.33
CA ALA A 278 -33.06 5.86 -17.95
C ALA A 278 -31.71 5.13 -17.78
N LEU A 279 -31.15 4.56 -18.85
CA LEU A 279 -29.80 3.97 -18.83
C LEU A 279 -28.70 5.02 -19.00
N GLY A 280 -29.03 6.19 -19.52
CA GLY A 280 -28.12 7.34 -19.56
C GLY A 280 -28.08 8.12 -18.26
N GLU A 281 -29.25 8.30 -17.65
CA GLU A 281 -29.45 9.18 -16.52
C GLU A 281 -29.56 8.45 -15.17
N GLY A 282 -29.58 9.23 -14.09
CA GLY A 282 -29.75 8.73 -12.73
C GLY A 282 -28.51 8.05 -12.12
N PRO A 283 -28.61 7.59 -10.85
CA PRO A 283 -27.45 7.10 -10.08
C PRO A 283 -26.81 5.81 -10.61
N ARG A 284 -27.52 5.08 -11.49
CA ARG A 284 -27.06 3.84 -12.13
C ARG A 284 -26.92 3.97 -13.65
N GLY A 285 -27.11 5.18 -14.18
CA GLY A 285 -26.90 5.46 -15.60
C GLY A 285 -25.42 5.53 -15.96
N VAL A 286 -25.13 5.37 -17.24
CA VAL A 286 -23.76 5.35 -17.78
C VAL A 286 -22.97 6.60 -17.39
N VAL A 287 -23.61 7.79 -17.39
CA VAL A 287 -22.96 9.06 -17.05
C VAL A 287 -22.48 9.08 -15.59
N ALA A 288 -23.35 8.73 -14.64
CA ALA A 288 -23.01 8.72 -13.22
C ALA A 288 -21.99 7.62 -12.88
N MET A 289 -22.05 6.49 -13.58
CA MET A 289 -21.08 5.41 -13.42
C MET A 289 -19.71 5.80 -13.94
N ARG A 290 -19.65 6.47 -15.09
CA ARG A 290 -18.39 6.97 -15.63
C ARG A 290 -17.76 8.03 -14.71
N GLN A 291 -18.58 8.95 -14.20
CA GLN A 291 -18.16 9.94 -13.21
C GLN A 291 -17.47 9.27 -12.00
N ARG A 292 -18.14 8.28 -11.39
CA ARG A 292 -17.57 7.53 -10.26
C ARG A 292 -16.30 6.78 -10.60
N ASP A 293 -16.20 6.23 -11.82
CA ASP A 293 -14.99 5.55 -12.26
C ASP A 293 -13.81 6.52 -12.36
N ILE A 294 -13.99 7.68 -13.00
CA ILE A 294 -12.97 8.74 -13.08
C ILE A 294 -12.52 9.17 -11.67
N GLU A 295 -13.47 9.49 -10.79
CA GLU A 295 -13.17 9.86 -9.39
C GLU A 295 -12.41 8.76 -8.64
N THR A 296 -12.77 7.50 -8.85
CA THR A 296 -12.08 6.37 -8.22
C THR A 296 -10.65 6.24 -8.75
N GLN A 297 -10.42 6.44 -10.04
CA GLN A 297 -9.09 6.39 -10.64
C GLN A 297 -8.21 7.56 -10.17
N ASP A 298 -8.77 8.77 -10.09
CA ASP A 298 -8.08 9.95 -9.56
C ASP A 298 -7.70 9.73 -8.09
N ALA A 299 -8.60 9.15 -7.29
CA ALA A 299 -8.32 8.78 -5.92
C ALA A 299 -7.21 7.72 -5.82
N ILE A 300 -7.20 6.70 -6.69
CA ILE A 300 -6.12 5.71 -6.74
C ILE A 300 -4.79 6.40 -7.04
N ASN A 301 -4.73 7.24 -8.08
CA ASN A 301 -3.51 7.94 -8.48
C ASN A 301 -2.96 8.84 -7.37
N ALA A 302 -3.84 9.57 -6.67
CA ALA A 302 -3.44 10.38 -5.52
C ALA A 302 -2.88 9.51 -4.37
N ARG A 303 -3.51 8.37 -4.09
CA ARG A 303 -3.07 7.45 -3.02
C ARG A 303 -1.75 6.75 -3.28
N VAL A 304 -1.34 6.60 -4.54
CA VAL A 304 -0.02 6.04 -4.87
C VAL A 304 1.11 6.93 -4.34
N LEU A 305 0.99 8.25 -4.53
CA LEU A 305 1.96 9.21 -4.01
C LEU A 305 2.05 9.16 -2.48
N ASP A 306 0.90 9.03 -1.81
CA ASP A 306 0.80 8.86 -0.37
C ASP A 306 1.52 7.59 0.12
N ILE A 307 1.36 6.47 -0.59
CA ILE A 307 2.06 5.21 -0.26
C ILE A 307 3.56 5.36 -0.43
N ASP A 308 4.03 5.98 -1.52
CA ASP A 308 5.47 6.17 -1.74
C ASP A 308 6.12 6.96 -0.60
N GLN A 309 5.42 7.99 -0.10
CA GLN A 309 5.85 8.77 1.06
C GLN A 309 5.86 7.97 2.37
N ALA A 310 4.81 7.18 2.63
CA ALA A 310 4.75 6.32 3.81
C ALA A 310 5.82 5.22 3.76
N ALA A 311 6.04 4.62 2.59
CA ALA A 311 7.08 3.64 2.33
C ALA A 311 8.48 4.21 2.58
N ALA A 312 8.74 5.45 2.13
CA ALA A 312 10.00 6.14 2.40
C ALA A 312 10.20 6.40 3.90
N THR A 313 9.14 6.83 4.60
CA THR A 313 9.17 7.06 6.05
C THR A 313 9.45 5.77 6.82
N MET A 314 8.77 4.68 6.48
CA MET A 314 9.00 3.37 7.09
C MET A 314 10.43 2.89 6.87
N ARG A 315 10.97 2.99 5.64
CA ARG A 315 12.36 2.62 5.36
C ARG A 315 13.35 3.45 6.19
N ALA A 316 13.11 4.75 6.32
CA ALA A 316 13.97 5.63 7.13
C ALA A 316 13.96 5.26 8.63
N GLU A 317 12.80 4.94 9.20
CA GLU A 317 12.71 4.50 10.61
C GLU A 317 13.36 3.12 10.83
N ILE A 318 13.20 2.19 9.88
CA ILE A 318 13.88 0.90 9.91
C ILE A 318 15.40 1.08 9.77
N ASP A 319 15.89 1.94 8.88
CA ASP A 319 17.32 2.21 8.71
C ASP A 319 17.96 2.83 9.96
N LYS A 320 17.24 3.74 10.65
CA LYS A 320 17.66 4.25 11.96
C LYS A 320 17.79 3.11 12.97
N LEU A 321 16.84 2.17 12.96
CA LEU A 321 16.86 1.00 13.85
C LEU A 321 18.02 0.06 13.52
N VAL A 322 18.27 -0.24 12.24
CA VAL A 322 19.43 -1.04 11.78
C VAL A 322 20.73 -0.38 12.23
N THR A 323 20.83 0.94 12.04
CA THR A 323 22.03 1.72 12.41
C THR A 323 22.25 1.71 13.92
N ALA A 324 21.20 1.87 14.72
CA ALA A 324 21.26 1.81 16.18
C ALA A 324 21.65 0.40 16.69
N ALA A 325 21.10 -0.66 16.07
CA ALA A 325 21.45 -2.03 16.41
C ALA A 325 22.92 -2.33 16.08
N ARG A 326 23.41 -1.87 14.91
CA ARG A 326 24.82 -2.02 14.51
C ARG A 326 25.76 -1.22 15.41
N SER A 327 25.46 0.04 15.71
CA SER A 327 26.30 0.86 16.58
C SER A 327 26.38 0.30 18.00
N GLY A 328 25.27 -0.22 18.53
CA GLY A 328 25.25 -0.94 19.81
C GLY A 328 26.15 -2.16 19.81
N ALA A 329 26.14 -2.97 18.74
CA ALA A 329 27.03 -4.12 18.59
C ALA A 329 28.51 -3.70 18.51
N VAL A 330 28.83 -2.63 17.77
CA VAL A 330 30.21 -2.11 17.68
C VAL A 330 30.69 -1.54 19.01
N ALA A 331 29.86 -0.79 19.73
CA ALA A 331 30.21 -0.22 21.03
C ALA A 331 30.47 -1.33 22.08
N ALA A 332 29.67 -2.40 22.06
CA ALA A 332 29.91 -3.57 22.91
C ALA A 332 31.24 -4.27 22.59
N ASN A 333 31.59 -4.38 21.30
CA ASN A 333 32.87 -4.95 20.88
C ASN A 333 34.06 -4.08 21.34
N ALA A 334 33.96 -2.75 21.19
CA ALA A 334 34.98 -1.81 21.63
C ALA A 334 35.14 -1.81 23.17
N SER A 335 34.04 -1.89 23.92
CA SER A 335 34.06 -2.04 25.38
C SER A 335 34.77 -3.33 25.79
N THR A 336 34.47 -4.44 25.12
CA THR A 336 35.12 -5.73 25.35
C THR A 336 36.63 -5.66 25.06
N ALA A 337 37.02 -5.03 23.95
CA ALA A 337 38.42 -4.83 23.59
C ALA A 337 39.18 -4.00 24.65
N ASN A 338 38.59 -2.90 25.12
CA ASN A 338 39.18 -2.04 26.14
C ASN A 338 39.29 -2.76 27.50
N LEU A 339 38.30 -3.58 27.87
CA LEU A 339 38.36 -4.44 29.06
C LEU A 339 39.48 -5.49 28.96
N ILE A 340 39.65 -6.12 27.79
CA ILE A 340 40.75 -7.06 27.54
C ILE A 340 42.10 -6.33 27.65
N GLU A 341 42.21 -5.10 27.13
CA GLU A 341 43.44 -4.31 27.22
C GLU A 341 43.77 -3.91 28.66
N GLN A 342 42.80 -3.43 29.44
CA GLN A 342 42.99 -3.17 30.87
C GLN A 342 43.40 -4.43 31.65
N SER A 343 42.76 -5.56 31.36
CA SER A 343 43.14 -6.86 31.92
C SER A 343 44.60 -7.23 31.61
N LYS A 344 45.04 -7.01 30.36
CA LYS A 344 46.44 -7.23 29.95
C LYS A 344 47.41 -6.30 30.70
N ILE A 345 47.06 -5.04 30.92
CA ILE A 345 47.89 -4.08 31.67
C ILE A 345 48.04 -4.54 33.13
N TRP A 346 46.96 -4.95 33.79
CA TRP A 346 47.01 -5.46 35.16
C TRP A 346 47.81 -6.75 35.27
N LEU A 347 47.61 -7.71 34.36
CA LEU A 347 48.39 -8.94 34.31
C LEU A 347 49.89 -8.68 34.05
N GLY A 348 50.20 -7.74 33.15
CA GLY A 348 51.56 -7.30 32.87
C GLY A 348 52.22 -6.63 34.09
N ALA A 349 51.50 -5.75 34.79
CA ALA A 349 51.98 -5.09 36.00
C ALA A 349 52.25 -6.09 37.14
N ILE A 350 51.37 -7.08 37.33
CA ILE A 350 51.57 -8.17 38.30
C ILE A 350 52.76 -9.04 37.90
N GLY A 351 52.91 -9.36 36.60
CA GLY A 351 54.03 -10.12 36.07
C GLY A 351 55.38 -9.42 36.28
N ILE A 352 55.48 -8.13 35.94
CA ILE A 352 56.69 -7.32 36.14
C ILE A 352 56.98 -7.16 37.64
N GLY A 353 55.97 -6.88 38.45
CA GLY A 353 56.11 -6.80 39.91
C GLY A 353 56.64 -8.09 40.52
N SER A 354 56.19 -9.24 40.03
CA SER A 354 56.66 -10.56 40.47
C SER A 354 58.13 -10.81 40.14
N LEU A 355 58.56 -10.42 38.93
CA LEU A 355 59.94 -10.51 38.49
C LEU A 355 60.86 -9.63 39.31
N LEU A 356 60.42 -8.40 39.64
CA LEU A 356 61.18 -7.49 40.49
C LEU A 356 61.32 -8.01 41.92
N ILE A 357 60.25 -8.56 42.49
CA ILE A 357 60.28 -9.18 43.83
C ILE A 357 61.21 -10.39 43.83
N ALA A 358 61.15 -11.25 42.81
CA ALA A 358 62.03 -12.39 42.67
C ALA A 358 63.51 -11.96 42.55
N LEU A 359 63.78 -10.89 41.79
CA LEU A 359 65.13 -10.35 41.61
C LEU A 359 65.69 -9.75 42.91
N VAL A 360 64.87 -9.01 43.67
CA VAL A 360 65.24 -8.45 44.99
C VAL A 360 65.50 -9.55 46.03
N LEU A 361 64.82 -10.69 45.92
CA LEU A 361 65.04 -11.83 46.81
C LEU A 361 66.27 -12.69 46.41
N ALA A 362 66.69 -12.62 45.15
CA ALA A 362 67.84 -13.36 44.61
C ALA A 362 69.19 -12.64 44.84
N LEU A 363 69.17 -11.31 44.93
CA LEU A 363 70.30 -10.46 45.39
C LEU A 363 70.42 -10.48 46.93
#